data_AF-A0A7I4Y767-F1
#
_entry.id   AF-A0A7I4Y767-F1
#
_cell.length_a   1.000
_cell.length_b   1.000
_cell.length_c   1.000
_cell.angle_alpha   90.00
_cell.angle_beta   90.00
_cell.angle_gamma   90.00
#
_symmetry.space_group_name_H-M   'P 1'
#
loop_
_entity.id
_entity.type
_entity.pdbx_description
1 polymer ?
#
loop_
_entity_poly.entity_id
_entity_poly.type
_entity_poly.pdbx_seq_one_letter_code
_entity_poly.pdbx_strand_id
1 'polypeptide(L)'
;MGQSVSRDDFIWTYTEQPHMSRRDAIVRAHPEVRELFGIDESFKFVVVAMVLFQVFMCWLLQDASWMLIFIEAYFCGGVINHAMTLAIHDISHNTVFGNKYPLSNRFFGMVANLPIGIPISISFKKYHVEHHRYLGEDGLDTDVPTDLEAYLFTTPARKFIWLLFQPLFYAFRPLIIYKKAPSDLELINAIIQIAFDLFILQTFGMRSLLYLILGTLVAMGVHPSAGHFISEHYVFKEMQETYSYYGPWNLCTFNVGYHVEHHDFPYIPGRNLPEVRKIAPEFYNNLMTHSSWTKVLWDFVFSPNMGPFMRLKRKARVPQNFETRHALLEYYQALSRHTGFEELTRYARQWLDVNNNKKNYE
;
A
#
# COMPACT_ATOMS: atom_id res chain seq x y z
N MET A 1 -12.62 18.33 -29.43
CA MET A 1 -13.53 17.18 -29.22
C MET A 1 -12.67 15.93 -29.13
N GLY A 2 -12.49 15.39 -27.93
CA GLY A 2 -11.68 14.20 -27.67
C GLY A 2 -12.55 13.13 -27.03
N GLN A 3 -12.22 11.86 -27.23
CA GLN A 3 -12.93 10.74 -26.60
C GLN A 3 -12.96 10.93 -25.07
N SER A 4 -14.13 10.76 -24.47
CA SER A 4 -14.35 10.71 -23.03
C SER A 4 -14.65 9.29 -22.58
N VAL A 5 -14.56 9.03 -21.27
CA VAL A 5 -15.01 7.76 -20.68
C VAL A 5 -16.47 7.45 -21.04
N SER A 6 -16.80 6.16 -21.14
CA SER A 6 -18.14 5.67 -21.50
C SER A 6 -19.10 5.56 -20.32
N ARG A 7 -18.65 5.84 -19.10
CA ARG A 7 -19.45 5.81 -17.86
C ARG A 7 -19.26 7.08 -17.03
N ASP A 8 -20.31 7.46 -16.32
CA ASP A 8 -20.40 8.62 -15.43
C ASP A 8 -20.74 8.25 -13.97
N ASP A 9 -20.81 6.94 -13.68
CA ASP A 9 -20.94 6.36 -12.34
C ASP A 9 -20.19 5.02 -12.26
N PHE A 10 -19.88 4.62 -11.03
CA PHE A 10 -19.29 3.34 -10.67
C PHE A 10 -20.21 2.17 -11.05
N ILE A 11 -19.65 0.96 -10.99
CA ILE A 11 -20.43 -0.26 -11.24
C ILE A 11 -20.98 -0.74 -9.90
N TRP A 12 -22.26 -0.50 -9.65
CA TRP A 12 -22.90 -0.95 -8.41
C TRP A 12 -23.31 -2.41 -8.49
N THR A 13 -22.96 -3.21 -7.48
CA THR A 13 -23.35 -4.61 -7.35
C THR A 13 -24.05 -4.89 -6.02
N TYR A 14 -24.97 -5.86 -6.05
CA TYR A 14 -25.66 -6.40 -4.88
C TYR A 14 -25.05 -7.72 -4.41
N THR A 15 -24.03 -8.24 -5.10
CA THR A 15 -23.35 -9.48 -4.73
C THR A 15 -22.21 -9.24 -3.74
N GLU A 16 -21.97 -10.23 -2.88
CA GLU A 16 -20.76 -10.26 -2.06
C GLU A 16 -19.49 -10.35 -2.92
N GLN A 17 -18.33 -10.01 -2.33
CA GLN A 17 -17.05 -10.26 -2.97
C GLN A 17 -16.79 -11.78 -3.12
N PRO A 18 -16.20 -12.25 -4.24
CA PRO A 18 -16.12 -13.66 -4.57
C PRO A 18 -15.07 -14.43 -3.75
N HIS A 19 -14.14 -13.72 -3.09
CA HIS A 19 -12.97 -14.35 -2.47
C HIS A 19 -13.31 -15.21 -1.26
N MET A 20 -14.29 -14.80 -0.46
CA MET A 20 -14.68 -15.57 0.73
C MET A 20 -15.29 -16.92 0.33
N SER A 21 -16.29 -16.89 -0.56
CA SER A 21 -16.96 -18.10 -1.03
C SER A 21 -16.05 -18.99 -1.87
N ARG A 22 -15.19 -18.40 -2.73
CA ARG A 22 -14.20 -19.16 -3.50
C ARG A 22 -13.15 -19.82 -2.60
N ARG A 23 -12.60 -19.11 -1.61
CA ARG A 23 -11.69 -19.70 -0.62
C ARG A 23 -12.34 -20.91 0.06
N ASP A 24 -13.57 -20.78 0.54
CA ASP A 24 -14.26 -21.86 1.24
C ASP A 24 -14.54 -23.08 0.33
N ALA A 25 -14.77 -22.85 -0.96
CA ALA A 25 -14.93 -23.92 -1.94
C ALA A 25 -13.60 -24.62 -2.23
N ILE A 26 -12.51 -23.87 -2.43
CA ILE A 26 -11.16 -24.43 -2.66
C ILE A 26 -10.72 -25.25 -1.46
N VAL A 27 -10.86 -24.72 -0.24
CA VAL A 27 -10.45 -25.38 1.00
C VAL A 27 -11.20 -26.69 1.25
N ARG A 28 -12.42 -26.83 0.70
CA ARG A 28 -13.22 -28.06 0.75
C ARG A 28 -12.81 -29.06 -0.33
N ALA A 29 -12.54 -28.60 -1.54
CA ALA A 29 -12.14 -29.45 -2.67
C ALA A 29 -10.68 -29.93 -2.56
N HIS A 30 -9.79 -29.05 -2.09
CA HIS A 30 -8.34 -29.20 -2.03
C HIS A 30 -7.81 -28.80 -0.65
N PRO A 31 -8.05 -29.62 0.39
CA PRO A 31 -7.63 -29.30 1.76
C PRO A 31 -6.11 -29.11 1.91
N GLU A 32 -5.29 -29.70 1.03
CA GLU A 32 -3.82 -29.57 0.95
C GLU A 32 -3.34 -28.14 0.69
N VAL A 33 -4.21 -27.22 0.19
CA VAL A 33 -3.86 -25.79 0.07
C VAL A 33 -3.44 -25.18 1.42
N ARG A 34 -3.87 -25.79 2.53
CA ARG A 34 -3.47 -25.38 3.89
C ARG A 34 -1.97 -25.53 4.16
N GLU A 35 -1.29 -26.43 3.45
CA GLU A 35 0.16 -26.65 3.58
C GLU A 35 0.98 -25.49 3.00
N LEU A 36 0.36 -24.66 2.15
CA LEU A 36 1.01 -23.49 1.56
C LEU A 36 1.05 -22.28 2.50
N PHE A 37 0.28 -22.30 3.59
CA PHE A 37 0.35 -21.27 4.62
C PHE A 37 1.66 -21.39 5.40
N GLY A 38 2.24 -20.25 5.77
CA GLY A 38 3.46 -20.26 6.54
C GLY A 38 4.23 -18.96 6.39
N ILE A 39 5.54 -19.06 6.56
CA ILE A 39 6.47 -17.95 6.36
C ILE A 39 7.37 -18.23 5.17
N ASP A 40 7.83 -17.15 4.53
CA ASP A 40 8.96 -17.23 3.61
C ASP A 40 10.25 -16.82 4.32
N GLU A 41 11.04 -17.81 4.75
CA GLU A 41 12.29 -17.56 5.45
C GLU A 41 13.32 -16.81 4.61
N SER A 42 13.26 -16.97 3.29
CA SER A 42 14.21 -16.33 2.36
C SER A 42 13.90 -14.84 2.17
N PHE A 43 12.62 -14.46 2.32
CA PHE A 43 12.13 -13.16 1.95
C PHE A 43 12.77 -12.01 2.73
N LYS A 44 13.07 -12.24 4.01
CA LYS A 44 13.77 -11.24 4.83
C LYS A 44 15.15 -10.87 4.27
N PHE A 45 15.87 -11.84 3.71
CA PHE A 45 17.19 -11.60 3.14
C PHE A 45 17.10 -10.86 1.81
N VAL A 46 16.09 -11.17 0.99
CA VAL A 46 15.80 -10.45 -0.26
C VAL A 46 15.51 -8.99 0.03
N VAL A 47 14.61 -8.70 0.98
CA VAL A 47 14.26 -7.34 1.39
C VAL A 47 15.48 -6.57 1.91
N VAL A 48 16.28 -7.16 2.80
CA VAL A 48 17.49 -6.52 3.31
C VAL A 48 18.50 -6.26 2.18
N ALA A 49 18.70 -7.21 1.26
CA ALA A 49 19.59 -7.03 0.13
C ALA A 49 19.14 -5.87 -0.78
N MET A 50 17.84 -5.71 -1.02
CA MET A 50 17.30 -4.62 -1.83
C MET A 50 17.44 -3.26 -1.14
N VAL A 51 17.27 -3.18 0.19
CA VAL A 51 17.53 -1.96 0.96
C VAL A 51 19.01 -1.58 0.88
N LEU A 52 19.91 -2.53 1.10
CA LEU A 52 21.35 -2.29 1.02
C LEU A 52 21.79 -1.90 -0.40
N PHE A 53 21.19 -2.53 -1.42
CA PHE A 53 21.42 -2.17 -2.81
C PHE A 53 21.00 -0.72 -3.11
N GLN A 54 19.85 -0.27 -2.60
CA GLN A 54 19.42 1.12 -2.77
C GLN A 54 20.36 2.11 -2.06
N VAL A 55 20.84 1.78 -0.86
CA VAL A 55 21.87 2.59 -0.15
C VAL A 55 23.18 2.62 -0.96
N PHE A 56 23.58 1.50 -1.55
CA PHE A 56 24.74 1.44 -2.43
C PHE A 56 24.57 2.30 -3.69
N MET A 57 23.38 2.30 -4.31
CA MET A 57 23.06 3.20 -5.42
C MET A 57 23.11 4.67 -4.99
N CYS A 58 22.64 5.01 -3.78
CA CYS A 58 22.80 6.36 -3.24
C CYS A 58 24.27 6.79 -3.12
N TRP A 59 25.16 5.89 -2.70
CA TRP A 59 26.61 6.16 -2.67
C TRP A 59 27.19 6.36 -4.07
N LEU A 60 26.83 5.52 -5.04
CA LEU A 60 27.30 5.65 -6.43
C LEU A 60 26.84 6.96 -7.10
N LEU A 61 25.63 7.41 -6.77
CA LEU A 61 24.97 8.53 -7.45
C LEU A 61 25.17 9.89 -6.77
N GLN A 62 25.87 9.96 -5.64
CA GLN A 62 26.02 11.19 -4.84
C GLN A 62 26.51 12.40 -5.66
N ASP A 63 27.46 12.18 -6.58
CA ASP A 63 28.05 13.21 -7.43
C ASP A 63 27.58 13.15 -8.90
N ALA A 64 26.61 12.28 -9.20
CA ALA A 64 26.10 12.06 -10.56
C ALA A 64 25.40 13.30 -11.14
N SER A 65 25.35 13.40 -12.47
CA SER A 65 24.56 14.46 -13.14
C SER A 65 23.07 14.25 -12.92
N TRP A 66 22.27 15.33 -12.96
CA TRP A 66 20.82 15.23 -12.84
C TRP A 66 20.18 14.32 -13.88
N MET A 67 20.72 14.29 -15.11
CA MET A 67 20.25 13.40 -16.16
C MET A 67 20.43 11.93 -15.75
N LEU A 68 21.59 11.57 -15.17
CA LEU A 68 21.82 10.22 -14.70
C LEU A 68 20.90 9.88 -13.50
N ILE A 69 20.65 10.83 -12.59
CA ILE A 69 19.68 10.65 -11.51
C ILE A 69 18.29 10.29 -12.05
N PHE A 70 17.77 10.99 -13.06
CA PHE A 70 16.47 10.69 -13.64
C PHE A 70 16.43 9.33 -14.36
N ILE A 71 17.48 8.98 -15.10
CA ILE A 71 17.59 7.69 -15.78
C ILE A 71 17.60 6.56 -14.74
N GLU A 72 18.46 6.65 -13.74
CA GLU A 72 18.58 5.62 -12.70
C GLU A 72 17.32 5.55 -11.84
N ALA A 73 16.70 6.69 -11.50
CA ALA A 73 15.43 6.70 -10.79
C ALA A 73 14.32 5.98 -11.57
N TYR A 74 14.34 6.00 -12.90
CA TYR A 74 13.37 5.26 -13.71
C TYR A 74 13.71 3.77 -13.79
N PHE A 75 14.91 3.42 -14.24
CA PHE A 75 15.27 2.03 -14.60
C PHE A 75 15.72 1.17 -13.42
N CYS A 76 16.33 1.78 -12.41
CA CYS A 76 16.84 1.07 -11.23
C CYS A 76 15.96 1.38 -10.02
N GLY A 77 15.85 2.66 -9.65
CA GLY A 77 15.06 3.13 -8.52
C GLY A 77 13.59 2.73 -8.64
N GLY A 78 12.98 2.92 -9.81
CA GLY A 78 11.58 2.61 -10.07
C GLY A 78 11.27 1.12 -9.95
N VAL A 79 12.12 0.26 -10.52
CA VAL A 79 11.96 -1.20 -10.44
C VAL A 79 12.09 -1.69 -9.00
N ILE A 80 13.16 -1.27 -8.31
CA ILE A 80 13.42 -1.71 -6.94
C ILE A 80 12.41 -1.11 -5.97
N ASN A 81 12.04 0.17 -6.09
CA ASN A 81 11.03 0.76 -5.20
C ASN A 81 9.66 0.16 -5.42
N HIS A 82 9.27 -0.15 -6.66
CA HIS A 82 8.03 -0.90 -6.90
C HIS A 82 8.08 -2.26 -6.18
N ALA A 83 9.16 -3.01 -6.34
CA ALA A 83 9.36 -4.26 -5.62
C ALA A 83 9.30 -4.06 -4.09
N MET A 84 9.91 -3.01 -3.54
CA MET A 84 9.86 -2.70 -2.10
C MET A 84 8.43 -2.36 -1.63
N THR A 85 7.60 -1.68 -2.43
CA THR A 85 6.18 -1.49 -2.09
C THR A 85 5.43 -2.82 -1.98
N LEU A 86 5.79 -3.79 -2.83
CA LEU A 86 5.20 -5.12 -2.80
C LEU A 86 5.80 -6.02 -1.70
N ALA A 87 7.03 -5.75 -1.29
CA ALA A 87 7.58 -6.33 -0.07
C ALA A 87 6.78 -5.88 1.16
N ILE A 88 6.52 -4.57 1.28
CA ILE A 88 5.65 -4.04 2.33
C ILE A 88 4.28 -4.70 2.28
N HIS A 89 3.71 -4.87 1.08
CA HIS A 89 2.46 -5.59 0.88
C HIS A 89 2.48 -7.00 1.47
N ASP A 90 3.42 -7.85 1.08
CA ASP A 90 3.47 -9.23 1.58
C ASP A 90 3.78 -9.28 3.09
N ILE A 91 4.70 -8.44 3.59
CA ILE A 91 4.96 -8.25 5.03
C ILE A 91 3.70 -7.80 5.79
N SER A 92 2.80 -7.06 5.13
CA SER A 92 1.54 -6.62 5.71
C SER A 92 0.64 -7.79 6.12
N HIS A 93 0.78 -8.93 5.44
CA HIS A 93 0.09 -10.19 5.75
C HIS A 93 0.86 -11.09 6.73
N ASN A 94 1.92 -10.56 7.35
CA ASN A 94 2.75 -11.26 8.33
C ASN A 94 3.47 -12.51 7.78
N THR A 95 3.81 -12.52 6.49
CA THR A 95 4.46 -13.66 5.82
C THR A 95 5.95 -13.83 6.15
N VAL A 96 6.57 -12.88 6.85
CA VAL A 96 8.01 -12.97 7.20
C VAL A 96 8.25 -13.65 8.55
N PHE A 97 7.55 -13.20 9.59
CA PHE A 97 7.69 -13.76 10.95
C PHE A 97 6.45 -14.52 11.42
N GLY A 98 5.40 -14.57 10.60
CA GLY A 98 4.15 -15.24 10.94
C GLY A 98 3.25 -14.42 11.86
N ASN A 99 2.00 -14.89 12.00
CA ASN A 99 0.97 -14.23 12.81
C ASN A 99 1.26 -14.21 14.32
N LYS A 100 2.18 -15.07 14.79
CA LYS A 100 2.63 -15.11 16.19
C LYS A 100 3.47 -13.88 16.57
N TYR A 101 4.15 -13.25 15.60
CA TYR A 101 5.06 -12.13 15.83
C TYR A 101 4.66 -10.90 15.00
N PRO A 102 3.47 -10.31 15.26
CA PRO A 102 2.95 -9.23 14.43
C PRO A 102 3.82 -7.97 14.49
N LEU A 103 4.40 -7.63 15.65
CA LEU A 103 5.29 -6.47 15.81
C LEU A 103 6.60 -6.64 15.04
N SER A 104 7.19 -7.84 15.01
CA SER A 104 8.37 -8.12 14.21
C SER A 104 8.12 -7.87 12.73
N ASN A 105 6.94 -8.27 12.21
CA ASN A 105 6.54 -7.94 10.85
C ASN A 105 6.34 -6.42 10.66
N ARG A 106 5.78 -5.69 11.65
CA ARG A 106 5.62 -4.23 11.56
C ARG A 106 6.96 -3.52 11.46
N PHE A 107 7.90 -3.81 12.35
CA PHE A 107 9.23 -3.20 12.34
C PHE A 107 10.02 -3.58 11.09
N PHE A 108 9.93 -4.84 10.65
CA PHE A 108 10.57 -5.24 9.40
C PHE A 108 9.96 -4.58 8.17
N GLY A 109 8.64 -4.34 8.18
CA GLY A 109 7.99 -3.52 7.17
C GLY A 109 8.53 -2.08 7.15
N MET A 110 8.89 -1.50 8.30
CA MET A 110 9.54 -0.17 8.36
C MET A 110 10.95 -0.21 7.75
N VAL A 111 11.68 -1.33 7.87
CA VAL A 111 12.97 -1.53 7.17
C VAL A 111 12.76 -1.61 5.66
N ALA A 112 11.75 -2.38 5.21
CA ALA A 112 11.38 -2.42 3.81
C ALA A 112 10.94 -1.06 3.25
N ASN A 113 10.48 -0.16 4.12
CA ASN A 113 10.04 1.18 3.76
C ASN A 113 11.17 2.16 3.48
N LEU A 114 12.38 1.93 3.99
CA LEU A 114 13.47 2.91 3.94
C LEU A 114 13.74 3.46 2.53
N PRO A 115 13.85 2.62 1.47
CA PRO A 115 14.12 3.12 0.11
C PRO A 115 12.97 3.89 -0.53
N ILE A 116 11.76 3.86 0.05
CA ILE A 116 10.58 4.52 -0.51
C ILE A 116 10.66 6.05 -0.33
N GLY A 117 11.35 6.53 0.72
CA GLY A 117 11.51 7.96 1.02
C GLY A 117 10.29 8.62 1.69
N ILE A 118 9.22 7.87 1.95
CA ILE A 118 8.02 8.34 2.67
C ILE A 118 7.45 7.22 3.55
N PRO A 119 6.94 7.49 4.76
CA PRO A 119 6.58 6.48 5.76
C PRO A 119 5.22 5.83 5.47
N ILE A 120 5.17 4.85 4.56
CA ILE A 120 3.90 4.23 4.13
C ILE A 120 3.60 2.89 4.81
N SER A 121 4.58 2.16 5.32
CA SER A 121 4.45 0.74 5.69
C SER A 121 3.31 0.43 6.67
N ILE A 122 3.20 1.20 7.75
CA ILE A 122 2.14 0.96 8.76
C ILE A 122 0.78 1.41 8.25
N SER A 123 0.69 2.58 7.62
CA SER A 123 -0.56 3.08 7.04
C SER A 123 -1.07 2.17 5.93
N PHE A 124 -0.16 1.68 5.08
CA PHE A 124 -0.45 0.70 4.03
C PHE A 124 -1.09 -0.54 4.64
N LYS A 125 -0.47 -1.20 5.63
CA LYS A 125 -1.07 -2.38 6.27
C LYS A 125 -2.45 -2.08 6.87
N LYS A 126 -2.61 -0.91 7.51
CA LYS A 126 -3.87 -0.49 8.13
C LYS A 126 -5.02 -0.51 7.13
N TYR A 127 -4.83 0.10 5.95
CA TYR A 127 -5.86 0.21 4.92
C TYR A 127 -5.93 -1.01 4.00
N HIS A 128 -4.80 -1.66 3.72
CA HIS A 128 -4.73 -2.84 2.85
C HIS A 128 -5.48 -4.05 3.41
N VAL A 129 -5.38 -4.30 4.72
CA VAL A 129 -6.17 -5.36 5.37
C VAL A 129 -7.68 -5.08 5.28
N GLU A 130 -8.09 -3.81 5.29
CA GLU A 130 -9.48 -3.43 5.10
C GLU A 130 -9.92 -3.59 3.66
N HIS A 131 -9.07 -3.27 2.70
CA HIS A 131 -9.31 -3.52 1.29
C HIS A 131 -9.62 -5.02 1.03
N HIS A 132 -8.84 -5.96 1.56
CA HIS A 132 -9.18 -7.39 1.46
C HIS A 132 -10.50 -7.76 2.14
N ARG A 133 -10.79 -7.13 3.28
CA ARG A 133 -11.97 -7.47 4.10
C ARG A 133 -13.25 -6.90 3.49
N TYR A 134 -13.21 -5.66 3.03
CA TYR A 134 -14.33 -4.84 2.61
C TYR A 134 -14.21 -4.44 1.14
N LEU A 135 -13.58 -5.28 0.31
CA LEU A 135 -13.35 -5.02 -1.12
C LEU A 135 -14.57 -4.37 -1.76
N GLY A 136 -14.39 -3.24 -2.43
CA GLY A 136 -15.44 -2.49 -3.11
C GLY A 136 -16.58 -1.95 -2.23
N GLU A 137 -16.56 -2.12 -0.92
CA GLU A 137 -17.58 -1.56 -0.03
C GLU A 137 -17.39 -0.05 0.12
N ASP A 138 -18.43 0.69 -0.24
CA ASP A 138 -18.40 2.16 -0.29
C ASP A 138 -18.07 2.78 1.08
N GLY A 139 -17.10 3.69 1.10
CA GLY A 139 -16.59 4.30 2.33
C GLY A 139 -15.61 3.43 3.14
N LEU A 140 -15.52 2.12 2.93
CA LEU A 140 -14.60 1.26 3.69
C LEU A 140 -13.35 0.91 2.89
N ASP A 141 -13.52 0.60 1.61
CA ASP A 141 -12.40 0.32 0.71
C ASP A 141 -11.79 1.63 0.19
N THR A 142 -10.68 2.04 0.79
CA THR A 142 -9.97 3.25 0.39
C THR A 142 -9.18 3.08 -0.91
N ASP A 143 -9.17 1.89 -1.52
CA ASP A 143 -8.52 1.69 -2.81
C ASP A 143 -9.38 2.19 -3.99
N VAL A 144 -10.70 2.33 -3.81
CA VAL A 144 -11.62 2.84 -4.84
C VAL A 144 -11.47 4.36 -4.98
N PRO A 145 -11.27 4.92 -6.20
CA PRO A 145 -11.20 6.37 -6.41
C PRO A 145 -12.41 7.12 -5.86
N THR A 146 -12.20 8.36 -5.45
CA THR A 146 -13.30 9.26 -5.09
C THR A 146 -14.14 9.65 -6.30
N ASP A 147 -15.39 10.08 -6.07
CA ASP A 147 -16.25 10.64 -7.12
C ASP A 147 -15.55 11.81 -7.84
N LEU A 148 -14.85 12.66 -7.08
CA LEU A 148 -14.09 13.79 -7.63
C LEU A 148 -13.00 13.33 -8.62
N GLU A 149 -12.19 12.33 -8.25
CA GLU A 149 -11.22 11.75 -9.18
C GLU A 149 -11.91 11.24 -10.44
N ALA A 150 -13.02 10.52 -10.28
CA ALA A 150 -13.73 9.92 -11.40
C ALA A 150 -14.37 10.92 -12.36
N TYR A 151 -14.95 12.01 -11.85
CA TYR A 151 -15.49 13.08 -12.69
C TYR A 151 -14.41 13.94 -13.36
N LEU A 152 -13.26 14.12 -12.71
CA LEU A 152 -12.19 14.96 -13.27
C LEU A 152 -11.42 14.27 -14.39
N PHE A 153 -11.05 13.00 -14.22
CA PHE A 153 -10.09 12.30 -15.07
C PHE A 153 -10.75 11.43 -16.15
N THR A 154 -11.45 12.10 -17.07
CA THR A 154 -12.35 11.45 -18.05
C THR A 154 -11.85 11.43 -19.50
N THR A 155 -10.77 12.14 -19.84
CA THR A 155 -10.18 12.16 -21.20
C THR A 155 -8.77 11.58 -21.19
N PRO A 156 -8.19 11.13 -22.32
CA PRO A 156 -6.86 10.53 -22.33
C PRO A 156 -5.78 11.39 -21.66
N ALA A 157 -5.72 12.68 -21.96
CA ALA A 157 -4.75 13.59 -21.33
C ALA A 157 -4.93 13.67 -19.80
N ARG A 158 -6.19 13.75 -19.34
CA ARG A 158 -6.48 13.80 -17.90
C ARG A 158 -6.20 12.46 -17.22
N LYS A 159 -6.56 11.33 -17.84
CA LYS A 159 -6.23 9.99 -17.32
C LYS A 159 -4.72 9.76 -17.23
N PHE A 160 -3.95 10.26 -18.19
CA PHE A 160 -2.49 10.24 -18.11
C PHE A 160 -1.95 11.09 -16.95
N ILE A 161 -2.50 12.29 -16.74
CA ILE A 161 -2.20 13.12 -15.55
C ILE A 161 -2.57 12.37 -14.27
N TRP A 162 -3.69 11.66 -14.25
CA TRP A 162 -4.07 10.85 -13.10
C TRP A 162 -3.04 9.77 -12.80
N LEU A 163 -2.50 9.08 -13.81
CA LEU A 163 -1.40 8.13 -13.62
C LEU A 163 -0.13 8.79 -13.07
N LEU A 164 0.24 9.98 -13.55
CA LEU A 164 1.42 10.70 -13.02
C LEU A 164 1.29 11.05 -11.53
N PHE A 165 0.08 11.34 -11.07
CA PHE A 165 -0.20 11.70 -9.67
C PHE A 165 -0.86 10.58 -8.86
N GLN A 166 -0.95 9.37 -9.43
CA GLN A 166 -1.46 8.17 -8.74
C GLN A 166 -0.83 7.97 -7.35
N PRO A 167 0.49 8.14 -7.16
CA PRO A 167 1.09 7.94 -5.83
C PRO A 167 0.51 8.89 -4.78
N LEU A 168 0.17 10.12 -5.19
CA LEU A 168 -0.44 11.12 -4.31
C LEU A 168 -1.90 10.76 -4.03
N PHE A 169 -2.67 10.33 -5.03
CA PHE A 169 -4.04 9.88 -4.80
C PHE A 169 -4.07 8.69 -3.83
N TYR A 170 -3.21 7.69 -4.01
CA TYR A 170 -3.10 6.57 -3.09
C TYR A 170 -2.72 7.00 -1.66
N ALA A 171 -1.82 7.97 -1.51
CA ALA A 171 -1.42 8.48 -0.19
C ALA A 171 -2.53 9.27 0.52
N PHE A 172 -3.28 10.10 -0.21
CA PHE A 172 -4.24 11.04 0.40
C PHE A 172 -5.69 10.55 0.42
N ARG A 173 -6.09 9.69 -0.51
CA ARG A 173 -7.46 9.17 -0.61
C ARG A 173 -7.96 8.52 0.69
N PRO A 174 -7.15 7.73 1.44
CA PRO A 174 -7.58 7.22 2.73
C PRO A 174 -7.94 8.32 3.74
N LEU A 175 -7.28 9.49 3.68
CA LEU A 175 -7.57 10.65 4.52
C LEU A 175 -8.84 11.42 4.11
N ILE A 176 -9.45 11.04 2.99
CA ILE A 176 -10.73 11.60 2.52
C ILE A 176 -11.85 10.60 2.79
N ILE A 177 -11.66 9.34 2.38
CA ILE A 177 -12.67 8.28 2.43
C ILE A 177 -12.86 7.75 3.85
N TYR A 178 -11.77 7.33 4.52
CA TYR A 178 -11.84 6.66 5.81
C TYR A 178 -10.78 7.19 6.79
N LYS A 179 -11.16 8.29 7.45
CA LYS A 179 -10.31 9.17 8.26
C LYS A 179 -9.95 8.59 9.63
N LYS A 180 -9.28 7.45 9.64
CA LYS A 180 -8.78 6.86 10.88
C LYS A 180 -7.72 7.74 11.52
N ALA A 181 -7.77 7.82 12.85
CA ALA A 181 -6.72 8.50 13.59
C ALA A 181 -5.33 7.86 13.31
N PRO A 182 -4.23 8.64 13.42
CA PRO A 182 -2.89 8.08 13.32
C PRO A 182 -2.56 7.20 14.52
N SER A 183 -2.01 6.03 14.28
CA SER A 183 -1.52 5.12 15.33
C SER A 183 -0.10 5.44 15.76
N ASP A 184 0.28 4.96 16.94
CA ASP A 184 1.63 5.11 17.48
C ASP A 184 2.71 4.50 16.57
N LEU A 185 2.40 3.39 15.91
CA LEU A 185 3.31 2.75 14.97
C LEU A 185 3.49 3.58 13.70
N GLU A 186 2.49 4.36 13.27
CA GLU A 186 2.64 5.31 12.16
C GLU A 186 3.59 6.45 12.54
N LEU A 187 3.50 6.94 13.79
CA LEU A 187 4.46 7.92 14.30
C LEU A 187 5.89 7.35 14.35
N ILE A 188 6.07 6.12 14.85
CA ILE A 188 7.37 5.45 14.84
C ILE A 188 7.90 5.25 13.42
N ASN A 189 7.04 4.83 12.47
CA ASN A 189 7.43 4.68 11.07
C ASN A 189 7.91 6.03 10.49
N ALA A 190 7.21 7.12 10.79
CA ALA A 190 7.58 8.46 10.35
C ALA A 190 8.93 8.90 10.93
N ILE A 191 9.17 8.69 12.23
CA ILE A 191 10.45 9.01 12.88
C ILE A 191 11.60 8.23 12.24
N ILE A 192 11.43 6.91 12.04
CA ILE A 192 12.46 6.06 11.41
C ILE A 192 12.73 6.51 9.97
N GLN A 193 11.69 6.80 9.20
CA GLN A 193 11.85 7.24 7.81
C GLN A 193 12.58 8.59 7.74
N ILE A 194 12.15 9.59 8.53
CA ILE A 194 12.79 10.90 8.57
C ILE A 194 14.26 10.78 8.98
N ALA A 195 14.57 9.95 9.99
CA ALA A 195 15.95 9.72 10.42
C ALA A 195 16.80 9.10 9.28
N PHE A 196 16.25 8.15 8.54
CA PHE A 196 16.93 7.55 7.39
C PHE A 196 17.11 8.53 6.23
N ASP A 197 16.08 9.30 5.87
CA ASP A 197 16.16 10.30 4.80
C ASP A 197 17.19 11.37 5.13
N LEU A 198 17.25 11.82 6.39
CA LEU A 198 18.28 12.74 6.87
C LEU A 198 19.68 12.11 6.83
N PHE A 199 19.81 10.83 7.17
CA PHE A 199 21.07 10.10 7.03
C PHE A 199 21.54 10.05 5.57
N ILE A 200 20.66 9.71 4.62
CA ILE A 200 20.97 9.73 3.19
C ILE A 200 21.36 11.13 2.72
N LEU A 201 20.59 12.15 3.12
CA LEU A 201 20.85 13.54 2.74
C LEU A 201 22.20 14.04 3.26
N GLN A 202 22.56 13.71 4.51
CA GLN A 202 23.82 14.14 5.12
C GLN A 202 25.03 13.37 4.58
N THR A 203 24.85 12.09 4.25
CA THR A 203 25.96 11.22 3.84
C THR A 203 26.22 11.26 2.33
N PHE A 204 25.17 11.26 1.52
CA PHE A 204 25.24 11.15 0.05
C PHE A 204 24.67 12.36 -0.69
N GLY A 205 24.05 13.31 0.02
CA GLY A 205 23.54 14.54 -0.57
C GLY A 205 22.14 14.43 -1.18
N MET A 206 21.64 15.59 -1.64
CA MET A 206 20.27 15.77 -2.13
C MET A 206 19.96 14.92 -3.37
N ARG A 207 20.94 14.71 -4.26
CA ARG A 207 20.74 13.94 -5.49
C ARG A 207 20.35 12.49 -5.19
N SER A 208 21.01 11.87 -4.21
CA SER A 208 20.74 10.50 -3.79
C SER A 208 19.41 10.34 -3.06
N LEU A 209 19.02 11.33 -2.24
CA LEU A 209 17.69 11.34 -1.63
C LEU A 209 16.59 11.46 -2.71
N LEU A 210 16.78 12.37 -3.68
CA LEU A 210 15.83 12.54 -4.77
C LEU A 210 15.77 11.32 -5.69
N TYR A 211 16.86 10.59 -5.90
CA TYR A 211 16.84 9.31 -6.61
C TYR A 211 15.83 8.31 -5.99
N LEU A 212 15.81 8.17 -4.66
CA LEU A 212 14.85 7.31 -3.95
C LEU A 212 13.40 7.80 -4.13
N ILE A 213 13.16 9.09 -3.87
CA ILE A 213 11.81 9.68 -3.94
C ILE A 213 11.26 9.65 -5.37
N LEU A 214 12.08 10.01 -6.37
CA LEU A 214 11.70 9.95 -7.78
C LEU A 214 11.44 8.51 -8.22
N GLY A 215 12.25 7.55 -7.76
CA GLY A 215 12.01 6.13 -7.98
C GLY A 215 10.62 5.71 -7.53
N THR A 216 10.20 6.09 -6.32
CA THR A 216 8.85 5.84 -5.81
C THR A 216 7.76 6.50 -6.66
N LEU A 217 7.92 7.78 -7.01
CA LEU A 217 6.92 8.51 -7.80
C LEU A 217 6.70 7.88 -9.17
N VAL A 218 7.77 7.46 -9.85
CA VAL A 218 7.65 6.81 -11.17
C VAL A 218 7.11 5.38 -11.00
N ALA A 219 7.62 4.61 -10.04
CA ALA A 219 7.22 3.22 -9.74
C ALA A 219 5.72 3.04 -9.51
N MET A 220 5.09 4.03 -8.88
CA MET A 220 3.67 4.03 -8.57
C MET A 220 2.83 4.78 -9.63
N GLY A 221 3.47 5.57 -10.50
CA GLY A 221 2.80 6.35 -11.53
C GLY A 221 2.75 5.67 -12.91
N VAL A 222 3.68 6.06 -13.79
CA VAL A 222 3.68 5.68 -15.23
C VAL A 222 4.74 4.63 -15.58
N HIS A 223 5.47 4.09 -14.61
CA HIS A 223 6.38 2.97 -14.86
C HIS A 223 5.59 1.72 -15.31
N PRO A 224 6.10 0.87 -16.22
CA PRO A 224 5.41 -0.34 -16.67
C PRO A 224 4.88 -1.24 -15.55
N SER A 225 5.58 -1.29 -14.42
CA SER A 225 5.15 -2.06 -13.24
C SER A 225 3.94 -1.44 -12.53
N ALA A 226 3.71 -0.13 -12.64
CA ALA A 226 2.56 0.56 -12.04
C ALA A 226 1.21 0.09 -12.61
N GLY A 227 1.22 -0.60 -13.76
CA GLY A 227 0.02 -1.25 -14.30
C GLY A 227 -0.57 -2.28 -13.33
N HIS A 228 0.22 -2.79 -12.38
CA HIS A 228 -0.23 -3.52 -11.20
C HIS A 228 -1.48 -2.89 -10.55
N PHE A 229 -1.39 -1.64 -10.11
CA PHE A 229 -2.44 -0.93 -9.35
C PHE A 229 -3.76 -0.77 -10.09
N ILE A 230 -3.73 -0.79 -11.42
CA ILE A 230 -4.94 -0.77 -12.25
C ILE A 230 -5.42 -2.19 -12.51
N SER A 231 -4.48 -3.10 -12.82
CA SER A 231 -4.79 -4.46 -13.24
C SER A 231 -5.57 -5.23 -12.19
N GLU A 232 -5.31 -4.98 -10.92
CA GLU A 232 -5.85 -5.76 -9.82
C GLU A 232 -7.36 -5.64 -9.70
N HIS A 233 -7.91 -4.42 -9.68
CA HIS A 233 -9.31 -4.18 -9.28
C HIS A 233 -10.13 -3.31 -10.23
N TYR A 234 -9.54 -2.82 -11.34
CA TYR A 234 -10.34 -2.16 -12.36
C TYR A 234 -11.06 -3.18 -13.23
N VAL A 235 -12.31 -2.89 -13.58
CA VAL A 235 -13.18 -3.83 -14.27
C VAL A 235 -12.88 -3.85 -15.78
N PHE A 236 -12.13 -4.85 -16.23
CA PHE A 236 -11.86 -5.12 -17.64
C PHE A 236 -12.81 -6.14 -18.27
N LYS A 237 -13.40 -7.02 -17.46
CA LYS A 237 -14.44 -7.99 -17.83
C LYS A 237 -15.62 -7.81 -16.88
N GLU A 238 -16.81 -7.72 -17.46
CA GLU A 238 -18.04 -7.59 -16.69
C GLU A 238 -18.15 -8.71 -15.64
N MET A 239 -18.62 -8.36 -14.44
CA MET A 239 -18.78 -9.26 -13.29
C MET A 239 -17.47 -9.83 -12.69
N GLN A 240 -16.28 -9.42 -13.14
CA GLN A 240 -15.01 -9.77 -12.49
C GLN A 240 -14.39 -8.53 -11.84
N GLU A 241 -14.10 -8.61 -10.54
CA GLU A 241 -13.60 -7.49 -9.73
C GLU A 241 -12.15 -7.63 -9.27
N THR A 242 -11.53 -8.76 -9.60
CA THR A 242 -10.13 -9.02 -9.28
C THR A 242 -9.49 -9.80 -10.42
N TYR A 243 -8.28 -9.43 -10.80
CA TYR A 243 -7.59 -10.02 -11.96
C TYR A 243 -6.16 -10.40 -11.61
N SER A 244 -5.70 -11.49 -12.21
CA SER A 244 -4.33 -11.96 -12.09
C SER A 244 -3.52 -11.63 -13.34
N TYR A 245 -2.20 -11.58 -13.18
CA TYR A 245 -1.16 -11.45 -14.18
C TYR A 245 -0.07 -12.49 -13.91
N TYR A 246 0.22 -13.35 -14.89
CA TYR A 246 1.21 -14.44 -14.75
C TYR A 246 2.49 -14.20 -15.57
N GLY A 247 2.80 -12.95 -15.88
CA GLY A 247 3.96 -12.61 -16.71
C GLY A 247 5.23 -12.29 -15.91
N PRO A 248 6.28 -11.82 -16.60
CA PRO A 248 7.64 -11.69 -16.05
C PRO A 248 7.80 -10.72 -14.90
N TRP A 249 6.91 -9.73 -14.71
CA TRP A 249 7.03 -8.80 -13.58
C TRP A 249 7.01 -9.53 -12.22
N ASN A 250 6.37 -10.70 -12.14
CA ASN A 250 6.36 -11.54 -10.94
C ASN A 250 7.76 -11.90 -10.41
N LEU A 251 8.80 -11.88 -11.25
CA LEU A 251 10.20 -12.09 -10.83
C LEU A 251 10.73 -11.00 -9.91
N CYS A 252 10.25 -9.76 -10.05
CA CYS A 252 10.60 -8.64 -9.18
C CYS A 252 9.42 -8.12 -8.35
N THR A 253 8.25 -8.74 -8.45
CA THR A 253 7.05 -8.37 -7.68
C THR A 253 6.55 -9.49 -6.77
N PHE A 254 7.41 -10.46 -6.47
CA PHE A 254 7.17 -11.55 -5.51
C PHE A 254 5.87 -12.32 -5.78
N ASN A 255 5.57 -12.56 -7.06
CA ASN A 255 4.33 -13.19 -7.53
C ASN A 255 3.02 -12.50 -7.11
N VAL A 256 3.02 -11.20 -6.77
CA VAL A 256 1.78 -10.47 -6.47
C VAL A 256 0.77 -10.53 -7.63
N GLY A 257 1.26 -10.71 -8.87
CA GLY A 257 0.39 -10.88 -10.03
C GLY A 257 -0.54 -12.10 -9.93
N TYR A 258 -0.27 -13.07 -9.06
CA TYR A 258 -1.26 -14.08 -8.65
C TYR A 258 -2.29 -13.49 -7.69
N HIS A 259 -2.94 -12.41 -8.12
CA HIS A 259 -3.67 -11.52 -7.23
C HIS A 259 -5.03 -12.07 -6.81
N VAL A 260 -5.71 -12.81 -7.69
CA VAL A 260 -6.94 -13.52 -7.32
C VAL A 260 -6.62 -14.58 -6.26
N GLU A 261 -5.56 -15.34 -6.46
CA GLU A 261 -5.05 -16.34 -5.51
C GLU A 261 -4.67 -15.67 -4.17
N HIS A 262 -4.01 -14.52 -4.24
CA HIS A 262 -3.66 -13.72 -3.08
C HIS A 262 -4.89 -13.24 -2.31
N HIS A 263 -5.91 -12.70 -2.97
CA HIS A 263 -7.13 -12.27 -2.28
C HIS A 263 -7.93 -13.44 -1.68
N ASP A 264 -7.91 -14.61 -2.31
CA ASP A 264 -8.50 -15.81 -1.73
C ASP A 264 -7.73 -16.22 -0.47
N PHE A 265 -6.39 -16.20 -0.52
CA PHE A 265 -5.49 -16.67 0.52
C PHE A 265 -4.40 -15.65 0.90
N PRO A 266 -4.75 -14.52 1.56
CA PRO A 266 -3.82 -13.41 1.76
C PRO A 266 -2.66 -13.73 2.71
N TYR A 267 -2.75 -14.84 3.46
CA TYR A 267 -1.71 -15.28 4.40
C TYR A 267 -0.80 -16.37 3.81
N ILE A 268 -0.96 -16.72 2.53
CA ILE A 268 0.01 -17.55 1.80
C ILE A 268 1.08 -16.61 1.22
N PRO A 269 2.39 -16.83 1.53
CA PRO A 269 3.46 -16.00 0.99
C PRO A 269 3.48 -16.00 -0.54
N GLY A 270 3.87 -14.87 -1.15
CA GLY A 270 3.94 -14.69 -2.60
C GLY A 270 4.62 -15.86 -3.36
N ARG A 271 5.73 -16.38 -2.84
CA ARG A 271 6.44 -17.54 -3.42
C ARG A 271 5.57 -18.79 -3.64
N ASN A 272 4.52 -18.97 -2.83
CA ASN A 272 3.66 -20.15 -2.83
C ASN A 272 2.35 -19.92 -3.63
N LEU A 273 2.02 -18.68 -4.01
CA LEU A 273 0.81 -18.38 -4.79
C LEU A 273 0.73 -19.12 -6.14
N PRO A 274 1.84 -19.35 -6.88
CA PRO A 274 1.81 -20.19 -8.06
C PRO A 274 1.31 -21.62 -7.79
N GLU A 275 1.57 -22.14 -6.60
CA GLU A 275 1.15 -23.49 -6.21
C GLU A 275 -0.36 -23.54 -5.90
N VAL A 276 -0.93 -22.47 -5.34
CA VAL A 276 -2.39 -22.33 -5.15
C VAL A 276 -3.12 -22.53 -6.48
N ARG A 277 -2.64 -21.86 -7.54
CA ARG A 277 -3.22 -22.00 -8.88
C ARG A 277 -3.09 -23.42 -9.45
N LYS A 278 -1.96 -24.10 -9.19
CA LYS A 278 -1.74 -25.47 -9.66
C LYS A 278 -2.62 -26.49 -8.96
N ILE A 279 -2.87 -26.30 -7.66
CA ILE A 279 -3.73 -27.18 -6.86
C ILE A 279 -5.19 -27.03 -7.29
N ALA A 280 -5.67 -25.80 -7.48
CA ALA A 280 -7.08 -25.50 -7.72
C ALA A 280 -7.35 -24.82 -9.09
N PRO A 281 -6.86 -25.35 -10.22
CA PRO A 281 -6.89 -24.69 -11.51
C PRO A 281 -8.30 -24.41 -12.02
N GLU A 282 -9.29 -25.22 -11.66
CA GLU A 282 -10.69 -25.07 -12.04
C GLU A 282 -11.34 -23.78 -11.49
N PHE A 283 -10.80 -23.24 -10.40
CA PHE A 283 -11.26 -21.99 -9.80
C PHE A 283 -10.67 -20.74 -10.47
N TYR A 284 -9.57 -20.90 -11.23
CA TYR A 284 -8.79 -19.77 -11.76
C TYR A 284 -8.68 -19.73 -13.29
N ASN A 285 -8.76 -20.88 -13.98
CA ASN A 285 -8.52 -20.95 -15.43
C ASN A 285 -9.59 -20.26 -16.28
N ASN A 286 -10.81 -20.08 -15.76
CA ASN A 286 -11.92 -19.43 -16.47
C ASN A 286 -11.99 -17.91 -16.22
N LEU A 287 -11.15 -17.39 -15.32
CA LEU A 287 -11.08 -15.96 -15.01
C LEU A 287 -10.28 -15.22 -16.08
N MET A 288 -10.63 -13.97 -16.35
CA MET A 288 -9.81 -13.11 -17.17
C MET A 288 -8.49 -12.82 -16.45
N THR A 289 -7.40 -12.85 -17.21
CA THR A 289 -6.05 -12.53 -16.73
C THR A 289 -5.43 -11.49 -17.65
N HIS A 290 -4.56 -10.66 -17.09
CA HIS A 290 -3.74 -9.74 -17.88
C HIS A 290 -2.49 -10.43 -18.42
N SER A 291 -2.12 -10.12 -19.65
CA SER A 291 -0.86 -10.55 -20.26
C SER A 291 0.25 -9.48 -20.19
N SER A 292 -0.11 -8.22 -19.94
CA SER A 292 0.84 -7.10 -19.88
C SER A 292 0.30 -5.94 -19.05
N TRP A 293 1.03 -5.55 -18.00
CA TRP A 293 0.75 -4.34 -17.21
C TRP A 293 0.99 -3.05 -17.99
N THR A 294 1.92 -3.03 -18.95
CA THR A 294 2.06 -1.89 -19.86
C THR A 294 0.80 -1.70 -20.71
N LYS A 295 0.21 -2.80 -21.20
CA LYS A 295 -1.05 -2.74 -21.94
C LYS A 295 -2.19 -2.24 -21.04
N VAL A 296 -2.22 -2.65 -19.78
CA VAL A 296 -3.21 -2.15 -18.79
C VAL A 296 -3.13 -0.63 -18.65
N LEU A 297 -1.93 -0.06 -18.50
CA LEU A 297 -1.74 1.39 -18.45
C LEU A 297 -2.17 2.08 -19.75
N TRP A 298 -1.81 1.50 -20.89
CA TRP A 298 -2.22 2.00 -22.21
C TRP A 298 -3.75 2.03 -22.34
N ASP A 299 -4.42 0.90 -22.05
CA ASP A 299 -5.87 0.79 -22.11
C ASP A 299 -6.52 1.79 -21.14
N PHE A 300 -5.97 1.95 -19.92
CA PHE A 300 -6.46 2.93 -18.97
C PHE A 300 -6.48 4.34 -19.55
N VAL A 301 -5.42 4.76 -20.24
CA VAL A 301 -5.33 6.11 -20.82
C VAL A 301 -6.17 6.24 -22.08
N PHE A 302 -6.09 5.30 -23.01
CA PHE A 302 -6.60 5.50 -24.37
C PHE A 302 -7.96 4.85 -24.64
N SER A 303 -8.38 3.85 -23.85
CA SER A 303 -9.70 3.24 -24.03
C SER A 303 -10.79 4.14 -23.44
N PRO A 304 -11.88 4.44 -24.17
CA PRO A 304 -13.05 5.10 -23.57
C PRO A 304 -13.75 4.20 -22.54
N ASN A 305 -13.54 2.88 -22.61
CA ASN A 305 -14.12 1.93 -21.65
C ASN A 305 -13.29 1.78 -20.38
N MET A 306 -12.23 2.58 -20.20
CA MET A 306 -11.41 2.58 -19.00
C MET A 306 -11.29 3.98 -18.42
N GLY A 307 -11.25 4.06 -17.10
CA GLY A 307 -11.10 5.30 -16.33
C GLY A 307 -11.40 5.05 -14.86
N PRO A 308 -11.37 6.08 -13.99
CA PRO A 308 -11.54 5.88 -12.55
C PRO A 308 -12.91 5.28 -12.16
N PHE A 309 -13.97 5.50 -12.95
CA PHE A 309 -15.29 4.88 -12.75
C PHE A 309 -15.32 3.36 -12.98
N MET A 310 -14.31 2.76 -13.61
CA MET A 310 -14.28 1.32 -13.88
C MET A 310 -13.88 0.51 -12.65
N ARG A 311 -14.61 0.71 -11.56
CA ARG A 311 -14.47 0.02 -10.27
C ARG A 311 -15.84 -0.46 -9.83
N LEU A 312 -15.86 -1.65 -9.23
CA LEU A 312 -17.06 -2.17 -8.59
C LEU A 312 -17.24 -1.53 -7.21
N LYS A 313 -18.47 -1.09 -6.93
CA LYS A 313 -18.91 -0.59 -5.63
C LYS A 313 -20.08 -1.42 -5.12
N ARG A 314 -20.14 -1.59 -3.82
CA ARG A 314 -21.25 -2.25 -3.11
C ARG A 314 -21.54 -1.50 -1.82
N LYS A 315 -22.74 -1.68 -1.29
CA LYS A 315 -23.16 -1.06 -0.04
C LYS A 315 -22.31 -1.60 1.12
N ALA A 316 -21.79 -0.70 1.96
CA ALA A 316 -21.09 -1.10 3.17
C ALA A 316 -21.99 -1.90 4.11
N ARG A 317 -21.46 -3.02 4.62
CA ARG A 317 -22.18 -3.89 5.56
C ARG A 317 -21.96 -3.49 7.03
N VAL A 318 -20.90 -2.74 7.31
CA VAL A 318 -20.58 -2.19 8.64
C VAL A 318 -20.38 -0.68 8.57
N PRO A 319 -20.65 0.06 9.65
CA PRO A 319 -20.28 1.47 9.72
C PRO A 319 -18.75 1.64 9.79
N GLN A 320 -18.28 2.83 9.40
CA GLN A 320 -16.90 3.24 9.63
C GLN A 320 -16.58 3.32 11.13
N ASN A 321 -15.38 2.90 11.50
CA ASN A 321 -14.80 3.04 12.83
C ASN A 321 -13.52 3.90 12.76
N PHE A 322 -13.58 5.07 13.39
CA PHE A 322 -12.51 6.07 13.36
C PHE A 322 -11.49 5.92 14.50
N GLU A 323 -11.75 5.03 15.46
CA GLU A 323 -10.91 4.86 16.64
C GLU A 323 -9.58 4.18 16.29
N THR A 324 -8.49 4.63 16.93
CA THR A 324 -7.22 3.92 16.94
C THR A 324 -6.78 3.56 18.34
N ARG A 325 -6.15 2.39 18.46
CA ARG A 325 -5.49 1.99 19.68
C ARG A 325 -4.16 2.75 19.82
N HIS A 326 -4.06 3.59 20.84
CA HIS A 326 -2.84 4.29 21.23
C HIS A 326 -2.14 3.57 22.39
N ALA A 327 -1.46 2.46 22.09
CA ALA A 327 -0.76 1.68 23.11
C ALA A 327 0.35 2.49 23.82
N LEU A 328 1.11 3.34 23.11
CA LEU A 328 2.14 4.20 23.70
C LEU A 328 1.55 5.24 24.63
N LEU A 329 0.36 5.77 24.36
CA LEU A 329 -0.30 6.69 25.28
C LEU A 329 -0.65 5.98 26.59
N GLU A 330 -1.18 4.76 26.52
CA GLU A 330 -1.46 3.93 27.70
C GLU A 330 -0.16 3.64 28.49
N TYR A 331 0.94 3.28 27.82
CA TYR A 331 2.24 3.06 28.47
C TYR A 331 2.86 4.34 29.02
N TYR A 332 2.77 5.45 28.30
CA TYR A 332 3.24 6.76 28.78
C TYR A 332 2.46 7.18 30.01
N GLN A 333 1.14 7.05 30.01
CA GLN A 333 0.29 7.32 31.18
C GLN A 333 0.64 6.39 32.35
N ALA A 334 0.86 5.09 32.10
CA ALA A 334 1.27 4.16 33.14
C ALA A 334 2.64 4.54 33.72
N LEU A 335 3.62 4.87 32.87
CA LEU A 335 4.95 5.30 33.27
C LEU A 335 4.93 6.65 33.99
N SER A 336 4.14 7.62 33.53
CA SER A 336 4.02 8.95 34.14
C SER A 336 3.37 8.87 35.51
N ARG A 337 2.41 7.96 35.70
CA ARG A 337 1.84 7.64 37.02
C ARG A 337 2.86 6.97 37.92
N HIS A 338 3.57 5.97 37.40
CA HIS A 338 4.54 5.21 38.18
C HIS A 338 5.75 6.05 38.61
N THR A 339 6.21 6.96 37.76
CA THR A 339 7.36 7.85 38.02
C THR A 339 6.98 9.13 38.78
N GLY A 340 5.69 9.36 39.07
CA GLY A 340 5.21 10.59 39.69
C GLY A 340 5.26 11.83 38.78
N PHE A 341 5.68 11.68 37.52
CA PHE A 341 5.77 12.77 36.54
C PHE A 341 4.41 13.43 36.28
N GLU A 342 3.33 12.65 36.31
CA GLU A 342 1.97 13.19 36.15
C GLU A 342 1.55 14.07 37.35
N GLU A 343 1.97 13.71 38.56
CA GLU A 343 1.71 14.54 39.74
C GLU A 343 2.56 15.81 39.74
N LEU A 344 3.82 15.71 39.32
CA LEU A 344 4.75 16.83 39.17
C LEU A 344 4.25 17.84 38.14
N THR A 345 3.79 17.36 36.98
CA THR A 345 3.21 18.22 35.93
C THR A 345 1.87 18.82 36.33
N ARG A 346 1.02 18.09 37.06
CA ARG A 346 -0.21 18.64 37.67
C ARG A 346 0.10 19.75 38.68
N TYR A 347 1.08 19.53 39.55
CA TYR A 347 1.52 20.51 40.54
C TYR A 347 2.13 21.75 39.88
N ALA A 348 2.97 21.56 38.86
CA ALA A 348 3.55 22.65 38.07
C ALA A 348 2.48 23.46 37.32
N ARG A 349 1.48 22.80 36.72
CA ARG A 349 0.35 23.51 36.08
C ARG A 349 -0.47 24.31 37.07
N GLN A 350 -0.81 23.73 38.22
CA GLN A 350 -1.51 24.46 39.29
C GLN A 350 -0.68 25.65 39.78
N TRP A 351 0.63 25.49 39.96
CA TRP A 351 1.52 26.57 40.36
C TRP A 351 1.62 27.69 39.31
N LEU A 352 1.66 27.33 38.02
CA LEU A 352 1.64 28.28 36.91
C LEU A 352 0.28 28.99 36.73
N ASP A 353 -0.84 28.29 36.97
CA ASP A 353 -2.19 28.88 36.95
C ASP A 353 -2.43 29.82 38.14
N VAL A 354 -1.85 29.52 39.31
CA VAL A 354 -1.90 30.40 40.48
C VAL A 354 -1.23 31.76 40.20
N ASN A 355 -0.26 31.83 39.27
CA ASN A 355 0.32 33.09 38.82
C ASN A 355 -0.56 33.86 37.82
N ASN A 356 -1.55 33.22 37.17
CA ASN A 356 -2.53 33.88 36.31
C ASN A 356 -3.75 34.42 37.08
N ASN A 357 -4.05 33.89 38.27
CA ASN A 357 -5.18 34.34 39.09
C ASN A 357 -4.93 35.66 39.86
N LYS A 358 -3.78 36.31 39.69
CA LYS A 358 -3.50 37.64 40.28
C LYS A 358 -4.00 38.84 39.46
N LYS A 359 -4.79 38.63 38.39
CA LYS A 359 -5.26 39.73 37.52
C LYS A 359 -6.71 40.23 37.73
N ASN A 360 -7.44 39.72 38.73
CA ASN A 360 -8.84 40.14 38.96
C ASN A 360 -9.10 40.67 40.39
N TYR A 361 -8.29 41.62 40.85
CA TYR A 361 -8.67 42.50 41.97
C TYR A 361 -8.06 43.89 41.74
N GLU A 362 -8.70 44.68 40.88
CA GLU A 362 -8.75 46.15 40.99
C GLU A 362 -10.21 46.59 40.91
#